data_AF-S5TLP6-F1
#
_entry.id   AF-S5TLP6-F1
#
_cell.length_a   1.000
_cell.length_b   1.000
_cell.length_c   1.000
_cell.angle_alpha   90.00
_cell.angle_beta   90.00
_cell.angle_gamma   90.00
#
_symmetry.space_group_name_H-M   'P 1'
#
loop_
_entity.id
_entity.type
_entity.pdbx_description
1 polymer ?
#
loop_
_entity_poly.entity_id
_entity_poly.type
_entity_poly.pdbx_seq_one_letter_code
_entity_poly.pdbx_strand_id
1 'polypeptide(L)'
;MANSANTPLNNPDPNWVWATPAIGVPWCTCGVDPLTKQPPHQVTRPLVTKYVTETLGSLPERMTNREIALVVQSLWRFPDITPPIAESLMRSVKAVNAQMAEDYPLATAMAAVKHFSNTWAGDDRP
;
A
#
# COMPACT_ATOMS: atom_id res chain seq x y z
N MET A 1 10.77 35.80 -10.35
CA MET A 1 10.38 34.86 -11.42
C MET A 1 10.60 33.47 -10.88
N ALA A 2 9.53 32.74 -10.57
CA ALA A 2 9.61 31.43 -9.92
C ALA A 2 10.05 30.38 -10.94
N ASN A 3 11.17 29.71 -10.67
CA ASN A 3 11.59 28.55 -11.42
C ASN A 3 10.67 27.37 -11.08
N SER A 4 9.85 26.98 -12.06
CA SER A 4 9.15 25.70 -12.08
C SER A 4 10.17 24.58 -12.01
N ALA A 5 10.31 23.94 -10.86
CA ALA A 5 11.03 22.68 -10.73
C ALA A 5 10.19 21.57 -11.38
N ASN A 6 10.45 21.31 -12.66
CA ASN A 6 10.16 20.03 -13.29
C ASN A 6 11.04 18.97 -12.62
N THR A 7 10.51 18.30 -11.60
CA THR A 7 11.15 17.10 -11.04
C THR A 7 10.81 15.91 -11.93
N PRO A 8 11.78 15.12 -12.42
CA PRO A 8 11.49 13.92 -13.17
C PRO A 8 10.74 12.90 -12.29
N LEU A 9 9.65 12.33 -12.82
CA LEU A 9 8.90 11.19 -12.26
C LEU A 9 9.71 9.86 -12.32
N ASN A 10 10.98 9.89 -11.92
CA ASN A 10 11.80 8.70 -11.71
C ASN A 10 12.10 8.61 -10.23
N ASN A 11 11.15 8.09 -9.44
CA ASN A 11 11.32 8.01 -8.00
C ASN A 11 12.13 6.76 -7.64
N PRO A 12 13.44 6.85 -7.30
CA PRO A 12 14.28 5.68 -7.07
C PRO A 12 14.23 5.20 -5.61
N ASP A 13 13.47 5.87 -4.73
CA ASP A 13 13.31 5.50 -3.33
C ASP A 13 11.83 5.40 -2.96
N PRO A 14 11.29 4.21 -2.64
CA PRO A 14 9.90 4.04 -2.25
C PRO A 14 9.57 4.63 -0.86
N ASN A 15 10.52 5.26 -0.17
CA ASN A 15 10.33 5.77 1.20
C ASN A 15 9.24 6.85 1.34
N TRP A 16 8.90 7.57 0.27
CA TRP A 16 7.89 8.63 0.29
C TRP A 16 6.50 8.15 0.74
N VAL A 17 6.14 6.89 0.47
CA VAL A 17 4.81 6.34 0.84
C VAL A 17 4.58 6.33 2.35
N TRP A 18 5.65 6.27 3.14
CA TRP A 18 5.55 6.20 4.60
C TRP A 18 5.23 7.55 5.23
N ALA A 19 5.48 8.65 4.53
CA ALA A 19 5.08 10.00 4.93
C ALA A 19 3.73 10.42 4.34
N THR A 20 3.17 9.63 3.42
CA THR A 20 1.93 9.97 2.72
C THR A 20 0.73 9.80 3.66
N PRO A 21 -0.15 10.80 3.78
CA PRO A 21 -1.36 10.68 4.59
C PRO A 21 -2.32 9.62 4.01
N ALA A 22 -3.15 9.03 4.86
CA ALA A 22 -4.24 8.17 4.41
C ALA A 22 -5.38 9.06 3.88
N ILE A 23 -5.73 8.87 2.61
CA ILE A 23 -6.78 9.63 1.90
C ILE A 23 -7.95 8.74 1.45
N GLY A 24 -7.78 7.42 1.53
CA GLY A 24 -8.81 6.42 1.27
C GLY A 24 -9.59 6.03 2.53
N VAL A 25 -10.30 4.90 2.45
CA VAL A 25 -10.99 4.32 3.61
C VAL A 25 -9.97 3.85 4.65
N PRO A 26 -10.25 4.00 5.96
CA PRO A 26 -9.41 3.42 7.00
C PRO A 26 -9.29 1.90 6.86
N TRP A 27 -8.06 1.38 6.96
CA TRP A 27 -7.83 -0.06 6.96
C TRP A 27 -8.36 -0.76 8.22
N CYS A 28 -8.36 -0.08 9.38
CA CYS A 28 -9.02 -0.57 10.59
C CYS A 28 -10.47 -0.08 10.67
N THR A 29 -11.37 -0.95 11.14
CA THR A 29 -12.75 -0.63 11.55
C THR A 29 -12.87 0.17 12.85
N CYS A 30 -11.76 0.66 13.38
CA CYS A 30 -11.66 1.40 14.63
C CYS A 30 -12.32 2.80 14.58
N GLY A 31 -12.86 3.19 13.43
CA GLY A 31 -13.40 4.52 13.17
C GLY A 31 -12.31 5.59 13.01
N VAL A 32 -12.74 6.84 12.91
CA VAL A 32 -11.85 8.01 12.96
C VAL A 32 -11.84 8.58 14.36
N ASP A 33 -10.68 9.04 14.81
CA ASP A 33 -10.56 9.79 16.06
C ASP A 33 -11.39 11.09 15.95
N PRO A 34 -12.33 11.34 16.88
CA PRO A 34 -13.19 12.53 16.84
C PRO A 34 -12.43 13.86 16.85
N LEU A 35 -11.25 13.89 17.47
CA LEU A 35 -10.41 15.08 17.66
C LEU A 35 -9.51 15.34 16.44
N THR A 36 -8.80 14.31 15.98
CA THR A 36 -7.85 14.46 14.87
C THR A 36 -8.49 14.27 13.49
N LYS A 37 -9.69 13.69 13.43
CA LYS A 37 -10.39 13.26 12.20
C LYS A 37 -9.55 12.30 11.36
N GLN A 38 -8.58 11.64 11.97
CA GLN A 38 -7.70 10.65 11.34
C GLN A 38 -8.00 9.26 11.90
N PRO A 39 -7.76 8.18 11.14
CA PRO A 39 -7.82 6.84 11.69
C PRO A 39 -6.75 6.67 12.79
N PRO A 40 -7.10 6.14 13.97
CA PRO A 40 -6.18 6.03 15.10
C PRO A 40 -5.04 5.03 14.84
N HIS A 41 -5.22 4.11 13.88
CA HIS A 41 -4.19 3.14 13.50
C HIS A 41 -3.72 3.37 12.08
N GLN A 42 -2.42 3.60 11.93
CA GLN A 42 -1.78 3.75 10.63
C GLN A 42 -1.16 2.43 10.17
N VAL A 43 -1.15 2.21 8.86
CA VAL A 43 -0.31 1.15 8.27
C VAL A 43 1.14 1.61 8.34
N THR A 44 1.95 0.94 9.16
CA THR A 44 3.36 1.25 9.43
C THR A 44 4.27 0.16 8.88
N ARG A 45 5.58 0.43 8.78
CA ARG A 45 6.56 -0.59 8.37
C ARG A 45 6.51 -1.84 9.24
N PRO A 46 6.56 -1.75 10.58
CA PRO A 46 6.49 -2.95 11.44
C PRO A 46 5.21 -3.74 11.23
N LEU A 47 4.08 -3.07 11.00
CA LEU A 47 2.82 -3.74 10.71
C LEU A 47 2.90 -4.52 9.40
N VAL A 48 3.35 -3.88 8.32
CA VAL A 48 3.49 -4.56 7.02
C VAL A 48 4.48 -5.72 7.12
N THR A 49 5.64 -5.53 7.77
CA THR A 49 6.62 -6.60 8.02
C THR A 49 6.00 -7.78 8.74
N LYS A 50 5.21 -7.53 9.81
CA LYS A 50 4.48 -8.59 10.53
C LYS A 50 3.59 -9.39 9.57
N TYR A 51 2.78 -8.71 8.77
CA TYR A 51 1.86 -9.39 7.84
C TYR A 51 2.57 -10.11 6.69
N VAL A 52 3.73 -9.62 6.24
CA VAL A 52 4.59 -10.36 5.28
C VAL A 52 5.04 -11.68 5.92
N THR A 53 5.62 -11.63 7.12
CA THR A 53 6.09 -12.82 7.84
C THR A 53 4.95 -13.80 8.12
N GLU A 54 3.80 -13.33 8.59
CA GLU A 54 2.64 -14.18 8.90
C GLU A 54 2.06 -14.84 7.64
N THR A 55 2.05 -14.13 6.51
CA THR A 55 1.43 -14.62 5.26
C THR A 55 2.36 -15.54 4.48
N LEU A 56 3.67 -15.24 4.44
CA LEU A 56 4.65 -15.96 3.62
C LEU A 56 5.55 -16.90 4.43
N GLY A 57 5.43 -16.88 5.76
CA GLY A 57 6.26 -17.67 6.68
C GLY A 57 7.67 -17.12 6.90
N SER A 58 8.09 -16.09 6.16
CA SER A 58 9.40 -15.44 6.29
C SER A 58 9.39 -14.05 5.65
N LEU A 59 10.51 -13.33 5.74
CA LEU A 59 10.75 -12.08 5.00
C LEU A 59 11.58 -12.40 3.75
N PRO A 60 10.96 -12.52 2.56
CA PRO A 60 11.71 -12.79 1.35
C PRO A 60 12.47 -11.54 0.89
N GLU A 61 13.53 -11.71 0.11
CA GLU A 61 14.24 -10.57 -0.50
C GLU A 61 13.40 -9.87 -1.58
N ARG A 62 12.53 -10.65 -2.24
CA ARG A 62 11.67 -10.19 -3.33
C ARG A 62 10.25 -10.74 -3.17
N MET A 63 9.27 -10.01 -3.68
CA MET A 63 7.86 -10.42 -3.68
C MET A 63 7.22 -10.22 -5.05
N THR A 64 6.45 -11.19 -5.49
CA THR A 64 5.60 -11.15 -6.68
C THR A 64 4.33 -10.33 -6.44
N ASN A 65 3.63 -9.95 -7.52
CA ASN A 65 2.31 -9.32 -7.40
C ASN A 65 1.30 -10.20 -6.62
N ARG A 66 1.40 -11.52 -6.74
CA ARG A 66 0.55 -12.48 -6.01
C ARG A 66 0.81 -12.41 -4.51
N GLU A 67 2.06 -12.38 -4.09
CA GLU A 67 2.43 -12.30 -2.67
C GLU A 67 2.04 -10.95 -2.07
N ILE A 68 2.22 -9.86 -2.82
CA ILE A 68 1.71 -8.54 -2.42
C ILE A 68 0.20 -8.59 -2.20
N ALA A 69 -0.55 -9.23 -3.11
CA ALA A 69 -2.00 -9.37 -3.00
C ALA A 69 -2.41 -10.19 -1.77
N LEU A 70 -1.72 -11.30 -1.48
CA LEU A 70 -1.97 -12.11 -0.28
C LEU A 70 -1.71 -11.32 1.01
N VAL A 71 -0.64 -10.52 1.06
CA VAL A 71 -0.34 -9.66 2.21
C VAL A 71 -1.42 -8.59 2.38
N VAL A 72 -1.89 -7.97 1.30
CA VAL A 72 -3.01 -7.02 1.34
C VAL A 72 -4.29 -7.70 1.83
N GLN A 73 -4.63 -8.87 1.29
CA GLN A 73 -5.79 -9.66 1.70
C GLN A 73 -5.76 -9.93 3.21
N SER A 74 -4.61 -10.38 3.71
CA SER A 74 -4.39 -10.70 5.13
C SER A 74 -4.48 -9.45 6.02
N LEU A 75 -3.80 -8.36 5.64
CA LEU A 75 -3.80 -7.09 6.38
C LEU A 75 -5.20 -6.49 6.50
N TRP A 76 -5.94 -6.43 5.38
CA TRP A 76 -7.27 -5.85 5.30
C TRP A 76 -8.40 -6.81 5.68
N ARG A 77 -8.08 -8.09 5.91
CA ARG A 77 -9.04 -9.18 6.12
C ARG A 77 -10.08 -9.26 5.01
N PHE A 78 -9.68 -9.01 3.77
CA PHE A 78 -10.57 -9.21 2.64
C PHE A 78 -10.87 -10.71 2.48
N PRO A 79 -12.13 -11.11 2.23
CA PRO A 79 -12.46 -12.51 1.98
C PRO A 79 -11.77 -13.01 0.70
N ASP A 80 -11.65 -12.16 -0.31
CA ASP A 80 -10.95 -12.44 -1.57
C ASP A 80 -10.44 -11.14 -2.21
N ILE A 81 -9.51 -11.24 -3.16
CA ILE A 81 -9.03 -10.13 -3.99
C ILE A 81 -9.94 -10.00 -5.21
N THR A 82 -11.00 -9.21 -5.07
CA THR A 82 -11.93 -8.89 -6.16
C THR A 82 -11.26 -8.05 -7.26
N PRO A 83 -11.82 -7.97 -8.49
CA PRO A 83 -11.24 -7.14 -9.55
C PRO A 83 -11.00 -5.67 -9.15
N PRO A 84 -11.92 -4.98 -8.43
CA PRO A 84 -11.66 -3.61 -7.95
C PRO A 84 -10.46 -3.49 -6.99
N ILE A 85 -10.27 -4.47 -6.11
CA ILE A 85 -9.13 -4.54 -5.19
C ILE A 85 -7.85 -4.78 -5.99
N ALA A 86 -7.86 -5.75 -6.92
CA ALA A 86 -6.73 -6.06 -7.78
C ALA A 86 -6.29 -4.84 -8.61
N GLU A 87 -7.23 -4.13 -9.23
CA GLU A 87 -6.95 -2.91 -9.99
C GLU A 87 -6.32 -1.81 -9.13
N SER A 88 -6.83 -1.61 -7.91
CA SER A 88 -6.28 -0.62 -6.99
C SER A 88 -4.88 -0.99 -6.51
N LEU A 89 -4.64 -2.29 -6.31
CA LEU A 89 -3.31 -2.79 -5.99
C LEU A 89 -2.35 -2.59 -7.15
N MET A 90 -2.76 -2.88 -8.38
CA MET A 90 -1.96 -2.63 -9.59
C MET A 90 -1.65 -1.14 -9.78
N ARG A 91 -2.61 -0.25 -9.51
CA ARG A 91 -2.37 1.20 -9.50
C ARG A 91 -1.31 1.59 -8.47
N SER A 92 -1.36 0.99 -7.29
CA SER A 92 -0.40 1.26 -6.20
C SER A 92 1.00 0.75 -6.53
N VAL A 93 1.10 -0.44 -7.10
CA VAL A 93 2.36 -1.00 -7.60
C VAL A 93 2.97 -0.10 -8.66
N LYS A 94 2.19 0.36 -9.65
CA LYS A 94 2.67 1.31 -10.67
C LYS A 94 3.05 2.66 -10.07
N ALA A 95 2.33 3.16 -9.07
CA ALA A 95 2.68 4.42 -8.42
C ALA A 95 4.04 4.36 -7.70
N VAL A 96 4.37 3.19 -7.11
CA VAL A 96 5.62 2.99 -6.37
C VAL A 96 6.78 2.57 -7.27
N ASN A 97 6.54 1.72 -8.28
CA ASN A 97 7.57 1.09 -9.12
C ASN A 97 7.62 1.63 -10.56
N ALA A 98 6.80 2.65 -10.90
CA ALA A 98 6.55 3.19 -12.24
C ALA A 98 5.90 2.21 -13.24
N GLN A 99 6.25 0.93 -13.20
CA GLN A 99 5.75 -0.12 -14.07
C GLN A 99 5.49 -1.42 -13.30
N MET A 100 4.71 -2.31 -13.91
CA MET A 100 4.55 -3.68 -13.41
C MET A 100 5.79 -4.51 -13.74
N ALA A 101 6.23 -5.33 -12.81
CA ALA A 101 7.27 -6.34 -12.98
C ALA A 101 6.78 -7.70 -12.50
N GLU A 102 7.56 -8.76 -12.75
CA GLU A 102 7.29 -10.10 -12.23
C GLU A 102 7.36 -10.12 -10.69
N ASP A 103 8.42 -9.51 -10.15
CA ASP A 103 8.67 -9.36 -8.73
C ASP A 103 9.36 -8.03 -8.39
N TYR A 104 9.41 -7.71 -7.10
CA TYR A 104 9.95 -6.45 -6.59
C TYR A 104 10.80 -6.71 -5.35
N PRO A 105 11.86 -5.90 -5.09
CA PRO A 105 12.53 -5.90 -3.81
C PRO A 105 11.53 -5.72 -2.65
N LEU A 106 11.78 -6.38 -1.52
CA LEU A 106 10.89 -6.34 -0.34
C LEU A 106 10.46 -4.91 0.03
N ALA A 107 11.39 -3.96 0.05
CA ALA A 107 11.09 -2.57 0.39
C ALA A 107 10.06 -1.93 -0.57
N THR A 108 10.17 -2.21 -1.88
CA THR A 108 9.24 -1.73 -2.91
C THR A 108 7.88 -2.41 -2.77
N ALA A 109 7.86 -3.72 -2.52
CA ALA A 109 6.63 -4.47 -2.30
C ALA A 109 5.86 -3.98 -1.06
N MET A 110 6.55 -3.80 0.07
CA MET A 110 5.97 -3.24 1.30
C MET A 110 5.45 -1.81 1.08
N ALA A 111 6.16 -1.02 0.27
CA ALA A 111 5.72 0.32 -0.08
C ALA A 111 4.45 0.31 -0.94
N ALA A 112 4.30 -0.66 -1.86
CA ALA A 112 3.06 -0.84 -2.60
C ALA A 112 1.88 -1.20 -1.68
N VAL A 113 2.08 -2.07 -0.68
CA VAL A 113 1.07 -2.39 0.35
C VAL A 113 0.67 -1.14 1.14
N LYS A 114 1.64 -0.31 1.54
CA LYS A 114 1.40 0.96 2.23
C LYS A 114 0.64 1.94 1.35
N HIS A 115 1.07 2.12 0.10
CA HIS A 115 0.40 2.99 -0.85
C HIS A 115 -1.06 2.58 -1.04
N PHE A 116 -1.30 1.30 -1.34
CA PHE A 116 -2.66 0.74 -1.44
C PHE A 116 -3.48 1.08 -0.19
N SER A 117 -2.92 0.83 0.99
CA SER A 117 -3.65 1.02 2.24
C SER A 117 -3.96 2.49 2.55
N ASN A 118 -3.21 3.43 1.97
CA ASN A 118 -3.47 4.85 2.09
C ASN A 118 -4.47 5.37 1.06
N THR A 119 -4.63 4.70 -0.09
CA THR A 119 -5.39 5.21 -1.24
C THR A 119 -6.60 4.37 -1.63
N TRP A 120 -6.80 3.19 -1.04
CA TRP A 120 -7.96 2.35 -1.34
C TRP A 120 -9.24 3.10 -0.98
N ALA A 121 -10.13 3.30 -1.95
CA ALA A 121 -11.35 4.08 -1.79
C ALA A 121 -12.52 3.28 -1.20
N GLY A 122 -12.30 1.99 -0.87
CA GLY A 122 -13.39 1.07 -0.55
C GLY A 122 -13.98 0.44 -1.81
N ASP A 123 -14.77 -0.61 -1.60
CA ASP A 123 -15.61 -1.17 -2.64
C ASP A 123 -16.92 -0.37 -2.57
N ASP A 124 -17.00 0.75 -3.29
CA ASP A 124 -18.29 1.43 -3.52
C ASP A 124 -19.13 0.50 -4.40
N ARG A 125 -19.74 -0.51 -3.77
CA ARG A 125 -20.92 -1.15 -4.33
C ARG A 125 -22.15 -0.49 -3.72
N PRO A 126 -23.07 0.04 -4.55
CA PRO A 126 -24.43 0.29 -4.08
C PRO A 126 -25.07 -0.99 -3.54
#